data_AF-A0A135L4D1-F1
#
_entry.id   AF-A0A135L4D1-F1
#
_cell.length_a   1.000
_cell.length_b   1.000
_cell.length_c   1.000
_cell.angle_alpha   90.00
_cell.angle_beta   90.00
_cell.angle_gamma   90.00
#
_symmetry.space_group_name_H-M   'P 1'
#
loop_
_entity.id
_entity.type
_entity.pdbx_description
1 polymer ?
#
loop_
_entity_poly.entity_id
_entity_poly.type
_entity_poly.pdbx_seq_one_letter_code
_entity_poly.pdbx_strand_id
1 'polypeptide(L)'
;MANGVDFVLGSHPHVVQPLQVIKGDNRQSDRGVVYSLGNFLSNQQGDWKDYGIILDLLLEKNRSNQKITLKEINAIPTYVKNVWEKGKKIVEIIPIVQGNKNIQKQIVNRGNELVQHVMIDQ
;
A
#
# COMPACT_ATOMS: atom_id res chain seq x y z
N MET A 1 14.51 -12.28 11.49
CA MET A 1 14.78 -12.62 10.08
C MET A 1 16.29 -12.62 9.87
N ALA A 2 16.87 -13.74 9.43
CA ALA A 2 18.31 -14.02 9.53
C ALA A 2 19.16 -13.54 8.32
N ASN A 3 18.55 -12.92 7.29
CA ASN A 3 19.21 -12.69 5.99
C ASN A 3 19.48 -11.21 5.63
N GLY A 4 19.44 -10.27 6.58
CA GLY A 4 19.75 -8.85 6.29
C GLY A 4 18.71 -8.08 5.49
N VAL A 5 17.44 -8.49 5.55
CA VAL A 5 16.31 -7.82 4.87
C VAL A 5 15.64 -6.81 5.80
N ASP A 6 15.44 -5.59 5.30
CA ASP A 6 14.74 -4.51 6.01
C ASP A 6 13.24 -4.47 5.70
N PHE A 7 12.84 -4.74 4.43
CA PHE A 7 11.43 -4.73 4.01
C PHE A 7 11.08 -5.95 3.17
N VAL A 8 9.92 -6.54 3.45
CA VAL A 8 9.31 -7.60 2.63
C VAL A 8 7.99 -7.08 2.09
N LEU A 9 7.89 -6.99 0.76
CA LEU A 9 6.69 -6.54 0.05
C LEU A 9 6.11 -7.71 -0.74
N GLY A 10 5.00 -8.24 -0.26
CA GLY A 10 4.23 -9.28 -0.94
C GLY A 10 3.19 -8.69 -1.91
N SER A 11 2.75 -9.51 -2.86
CA SER A 11 1.84 -9.13 -3.95
C SER A 11 0.55 -9.94 -4.01
N HIS A 12 0.40 -10.98 -3.18
CA HIS A 12 -0.77 -11.85 -3.15
C HIS A 12 -1.12 -12.19 -1.69
N PRO A 13 -2.40 -12.16 -1.29
CA PRO A 13 -3.65 -12.15 -2.09
C PRO A 13 -3.97 -10.82 -2.78
N HIS A 14 -4.84 -10.78 -3.79
CA HIS A 14 -5.24 -9.51 -4.45
C HIS A 14 -6.19 -8.62 -3.59
N VAL A 15 -6.04 -8.72 -2.27
CA VAL A 15 -6.70 -7.91 -1.26
C VAL A 15 -5.61 -7.37 -0.37
N VAL A 16 -5.75 -6.12 0.05
CA VAL A 16 -4.75 -5.48 0.90
C VAL A 16 -4.64 -6.22 2.23
N GLN A 17 -3.41 -6.37 2.71
CA GLN A 17 -3.10 -6.99 4.00
C GLN A 17 -2.44 -5.98 4.94
N PRO A 18 -2.49 -6.21 6.27
CA PRO A 18 -1.84 -5.33 7.23
C PRO A 18 -0.35 -5.15 6.95
N LEU A 19 0.13 -3.94 7.20
CA LEU A 19 1.55 -3.61 7.27
C LEU A 19 1.99 -3.78 8.71
N GLN A 20 3.00 -4.62 8.94
CA GLN A 20 3.62 -4.80 10.25
C GLN A 20 4.98 -4.11 10.27
N VAL A 21 5.15 -3.15 11.18
CA VAL A 21 6.45 -2.53 11.46
C VAL A 21 7.03 -3.16 12.73
N ILE A 22 8.10 -3.93 12.56
CA ILE A 22 8.85 -4.55 13.64
C ILE A 22 9.96 -3.58 14.03
N LYS A 23 9.82 -2.93 15.19
CA LYS A 23 10.83 -2.01 15.71
C LYS A 23 12.15 -2.76 15.96
N GLY A 24 13.24 -2.20 15.46
CA GLY A 24 14.57 -2.69 15.78
C GLY A 24 14.93 -2.41 17.23
N ASP A 25 15.76 -3.25 17.86
CA ASP A 25 16.41 -2.87 19.12
C ASP A 25 17.45 -1.76 18.88
N ASN A 26 18.11 -1.28 19.95
CA ASN A 26 19.08 -0.17 19.96
C ASN A 26 20.24 -0.24 18.92
N ARG A 27 20.30 -1.26 18.07
CA ARG A 27 21.27 -1.43 16.97
C ARG A 27 20.65 -1.85 15.63
N GLN A 28 19.36 -2.14 15.56
CA GLN A 28 18.68 -2.58 14.34
C GLN A 28 17.77 -1.49 13.78
N SER A 29 17.64 -1.47 12.45
CA SER A 29 16.68 -0.60 11.76
C SER A 29 15.28 -1.19 11.87
N ASP A 30 14.26 -0.34 11.87
CA ASP A 30 12.86 -0.77 11.78
C ASP A 30 12.64 -1.58 10.51
N ARG A 31 11.92 -2.69 10.65
CA ARG A 31 11.63 -3.62 9.56
C ARG A 31 10.16 -3.61 9.21
N GLY A 32 9.84 -3.62 7.93
CA GLY A 32 8.46 -3.65 7.45
C GLY A 32 8.11 -4.96 6.75
N VAL A 33 6.93 -5.50 7.04
CA VAL A 33 6.35 -6.60 6.26
C VAL A 33 4.94 -6.19 5.84
N VAL A 34 4.68 -6.18 4.54
CA VAL A 34 3.32 -6.14 3.98
C VAL A 34 3.13 -7.38 3.14
N TYR A 35 2.12 -8.19 3.47
CA TYR A 35 1.90 -9.47 2.78
C TYR A 35 1.24 -9.28 1.42
N SER A 36 0.45 -8.21 1.26
CA SER A 36 -0.07 -7.81 -0.04
C SER A 36 -0.50 -6.35 -0.06
N LEU A 37 -0.16 -5.67 -1.16
CA LEU A 37 -0.64 -4.33 -1.50
C LEU A 37 -2.00 -4.33 -2.20
N GLY A 38 -2.61 -5.50 -2.37
CA GLY A 38 -3.91 -5.66 -3.02
C GLY A 38 -3.86 -5.49 -4.54
N ASN A 39 -4.92 -4.93 -5.11
CA ASN A 39 -5.11 -4.96 -6.54
C ASN A 39 -4.60 -3.68 -7.22
N PHE A 40 -3.33 -3.70 -7.62
CA PHE A 40 -2.75 -2.65 -8.46
C PHE A 40 -2.84 -3.00 -9.96
N LEU A 41 -2.46 -4.22 -10.38
CA LEU A 41 -2.39 -4.60 -11.80
C LEU A 41 -3.34 -5.73 -12.22
N SER A 42 -4.07 -6.33 -11.29
CA SER A 42 -4.72 -7.63 -11.52
C SER A 42 -6.17 -7.52 -12.00
N ASN A 43 -6.77 -6.33 -11.93
CA ASN A 43 -8.15 -6.04 -12.31
C ASN A 43 -9.18 -7.06 -11.75
N GLN A 44 -8.91 -7.59 -10.55
CA GLN A 44 -9.88 -8.42 -9.86
C GLN A 44 -11.00 -7.55 -9.29
N GLN A 45 -12.23 -8.04 -9.40
CA GLN A 45 -13.40 -7.36 -8.87
C GLN A 45 -14.09 -8.18 -7.79
N GLY A 46 -14.86 -7.51 -6.94
CA GLY A 46 -15.60 -8.12 -5.84
C GLY A 46 -15.01 -7.79 -4.48
N ASP A 47 -15.45 -8.48 -3.44
CA ASP A 47 -15.22 -8.14 -2.03
C ASP A 47 -13.77 -7.70 -1.73
N TRP A 48 -13.59 -6.38 -1.60
CA TRP A 48 -12.32 -5.69 -1.34
C TRP A 48 -11.24 -5.79 -2.41
N LYS A 49 -11.46 -6.54 -3.48
CA LYS A 49 -10.51 -6.69 -4.60
C LYS A 49 -10.47 -5.46 -5.49
N ASP A 50 -11.48 -4.60 -5.45
CA ASP A 50 -11.47 -3.33 -6.18
C ASP A 50 -10.52 -2.29 -5.57
N TYR A 51 -9.91 -2.59 -4.42
CA TYR A 51 -9.02 -1.67 -3.70
C TYR A 51 -7.58 -2.21 -3.66
N GLY A 52 -6.63 -1.27 -3.65
CA GLY A 52 -5.22 -1.51 -3.43
C GLY A 52 -4.59 -0.39 -2.61
N ILE A 53 -3.29 -0.48 -2.37
CA ILE A 53 -2.50 0.60 -1.77
C ILE A 53 -1.21 0.79 -2.56
N ILE A 54 -0.87 2.06 -2.81
CA ILE A 54 0.51 2.46 -3.12
C ILE A 54 1.19 2.72 -1.79
N LEU A 55 2.20 1.90 -1.47
CA LEU A 55 3.05 2.10 -0.30
C LEU A 55 4.14 3.10 -0.65
N ASP A 56 4.20 4.20 0.09
CA ASP A 56 5.20 5.24 -0.04
C ASP A 56 6.13 5.20 1.19
N LEU A 57 7.41 4.95 0.92
CA LEU A 57 8.45 4.74 1.93
C LEU A 57 9.56 5.76 1.75
N LEU A 58 9.82 6.54 2.79
CA LEU A 58 11.00 7.40 2.84
C LEU A 58 12.11 6.70 3.60
N LEU A 59 13.19 6.36 2.90
CA LEU A 59 14.36 5.68 3.46
C LEU A 59 15.58 6.61 3.44
N GLU A 60 16.30 6.69 4.56
CA GLU A 60 17.58 7.38 4.65
C GLU A 60 18.73 6.36 4.73
N LYS A 61 19.72 6.50 3.85
CA LYS A 61 20.94 5.68 3.88
C LYS A 61 22.11 6.49 4.43
N ASN A 62 22.62 6.09 5.59
CA ASN A 62 23.90 6.58 6.09
C ASN A 62 25.05 5.84 5.40
N ARG A 63 25.90 6.57 4.67
CA ARG A 63 27.00 5.99 3.89
C ARG A 63 28.21 5.58 4.73
N SER A 64 28.43 6.16 5.92
CA SER A 64 29.60 5.86 6.74
C SER A 64 29.47 4.52 7.47
N ASN A 65 28.27 4.19 7.92
CA ASN A 65 27.98 2.93 8.62
C ASN A 65 27.03 1.99 7.85
N GLN A 66 26.65 2.35 6.61
CA GLN A 66 25.73 1.61 5.74
C GLN A 66 24.33 1.36 6.33
N LYS A 67 23.94 2.08 7.40
CA LYS A 67 22.63 1.92 8.03
C LYS A 67 21.53 2.55 7.18
N ILE A 68 20.45 1.80 6.91
CA ILE A 68 19.20 2.30 6.34
C ILE A 68 18.23 2.63 7.49
N THR A 69 17.56 3.77 7.44
CA THR A 69 16.56 4.17 8.44
C THR A 69 15.25 4.50 7.74
N LEU A 70 14.15 3.89 8.18
CA LEU A 70 12.80 4.30 7.78
C LEU A 70 12.47 5.65 8.43
N LYS A 71 12.21 6.67 7.62
CA LYS A 71 11.83 8.01 8.08
C LYS A 71 10.33 8.19 8.12
N GLU A 72 9.66 7.77 7.05
CA GLU A 72 8.23 7.94 6.87
C GLU A 72 7.64 6.72 6.16
N ILE A 73 6.41 6.41 6.51
CA ILE A 73 5.61 5.35 5.89
C ILE A 73 4.20 5.85 5.66
N ASN A 74 3.81 5.91 4.40
CA ASN A 74 2.51 6.39 3.97
C ASN A 74 1.84 5.33 3.10
N ALA A 75 0.51 5.28 3.16
CA ALA A 75 -0.30 4.38 2.36
C ALA A 75 -1.34 5.19 1.59
N ILE A 76 -1.24 5.18 0.26
CA ILE A 76 -2.19 5.87 -0.61
C ILE A 76 -3.17 4.83 -1.14
N PRO A 77 -4.45 4.87 -0.73
CA PRO A 77 -5.41 3.89 -1.21
C PRO A 77 -5.71 4.12 -2.70
N THR A 78 -5.88 3.03 -3.44
CA THR A 78 -6.26 3.04 -4.85
C THR A 78 -7.57 2.29 -5.07
N TYR A 79 -8.29 2.68 -6.11
CA TYR A 79 -9.49 2.01 -6.57
C TYR A 79 -9.37 1.64 -8.04
N VAL A 80 -9.73 0.40 -8.38
CA VAL A 80 -9.77 -0.07 -9.77
C VAL A 80 -11.15 0.21 -10.36
N LYS A 81 -11.19 1.06 -11.38
CA LYS A 81 -12.40 1.38 -12.12
C LYS A 81 -12.33 0.77 -13.52
N ASN A 82 -13.37 0.00 -13.86
CA ASN A 82 -13.55 -0.50 -15.22
C ASN A 82 -14.51 0.41 -15.99
N VAL A 83 -14.07 0.91 -17.13
CA VAL A 83 -14.82 1.79 -18.04
C VAL A 83 -14.91 1.13 -19.41
N TRP A 84 -16.01 1.35 -20.13
CA TRP A 84 -16.14 0.93 -21.52
C TRP A 84 -16.10 2.14 -22.43
N GLU A 85 -15.12 2.20 -23.32
CA GLU A 85 -15.00 3.26 -24.33
C GLU A 85 -14.88 2.64 -25.71
N LYS A 86 -15.77 3.04 -26.64
CA LYS A 86 -15.77 2.57 -28.04
C LYS A 86 -15.68 1.04 -28.16
N GLY A 87 -16.37 0.31 -27.27
CA GLY A 87 -16.39 -1.16 -27.24
C GLY A 87 -15.15 -1.81 -26.62
N LYS A 88 -14.19 -1.05 -26.08
CA LYS A 88 -13.02 -1.56 -25.37
C LYS A 88 -13.17 -1.36 -23.87
N LYS A 89 -12.78 -2.37 -23.09
CA LYS A 89 -12.67 -2.27 -21.63
C LYS A 89 -11.37 -1.54 -21.28
N ILE A 90 -11.48 -0.42 -20.59
CA ILE A 90 -10.39 0.36 -20.01
C ILE A 90 -10.37 0.10 -18.51
N VAL A 91 -9.18 -0.14 -17.98
CA VAL A 91 -8.95 -0.34 -16.55
C VAL A 91 -8.18 0.87 -16.04
N GLU A 92 -8.77 1.61 -15.12
CA GLU A 92 -8.16 2.79 -14.51
C GLU A 92 -7.83 2.48 -13.04
N ILE A 93 -6.61 2.77 -12.62
CA ILE A 93 -6.23 2.77 -11.21
C ILE A 93 -6.31 4.21 -10.73
N ILE A 94 -7.23 4.48 -9.81
CA ILE A 94 -7.49 5.83 -9.34
C ILE A 94 -6.96 5.97 -7.91
N PRO A 95 -5.95 6.82 -7.67
CA PRO A 95 -5.56 7.19 -6.32
C PRO A 95 -6.70 7.92 -5.60
N ILE A 96 -7.03 7.44 -4.41
CA ILE A 96 -7.99 8.08 -3.52
C ILE A 96 -7.25 9.18 -2.76
N VAL A 97 -7.14 10.33 -3.40
CA VAL A 97 -6.58 11.56 -2.83
C VAL A 97 -7.70 12.53 -2.46
N GLN A 98 -7.48 13.30 -1.39
CA GLN A 98 -8.45 14.25 -0.88
C GLN A 98 -8.79 15.30 -1.96
N GLY A 99 -10.08 15.48 -2.25
CA GLY A 99 -10.57 16.45 -3.25
C GLY A 99 -10.80 15.91 -4.66
N ASN A 100 -10.59 14.60 -4.91
CA ASN A 100 -10.93 14.00 -6.20
C ASN A 100 -12.46 13.92 -6.40
N LYS A 101 -13.04 14.90 -7.09
CA LYS A 101 -14.49 14.99 -7.37
C LYS A 101 -15.01 13.89 -8.29
N ASN A 102 -14.12 13.12 -8.92
CA ASN A 102 -14.48 12.09 -9.91
C ASN A 102 -14.69 10.70 -9.27
N ILE A 103 -14.62 10.58 -7.94
CA ILE A 103 -14.84 9.34 -7.20
C ILE A 103 -16.04 9.51 -6.27
N GLN A 104 -16.91 8.49 -6.21
CA GLN A 104 -18.06 8.49 -5.31
C GLN A 104 -17.59 8.50 -3.84
N LYS A 105 -18.24 9.32 -3.00
CA LYS A 105 -17.88 9.51 -1.58
C LYS A 105 -17.76 8.19 -0.80
N GLN A 106 -18.62 7.20 -1.10
CA GLN A 106 -18.56 5.88 -0.47
C GLN A 106 -17.26 5.11 -0.77
N ILE A 107 -16.71 5.23 -1.97
CA ILE A 107 -15.44 4.59 -2.36
C ILE A 107 -14.29 5.25 -1.60
N VAL A 108 -14.32 6.59 -1.50
CA VAL A 108 -13.34 7.36 -0.73
C VAL A 108 -13.35 6.93 0.74
N ASN A 109 -14.53 6.87 1.36
CA ASN A 109 -14.67 6.46 2.76
C ASN A 109 -14.13 5.05 2.98
N ARG A 110 -14.49 4.10 2.13
CA ARG A 110 -14.04 2.70 2.24
C ARG A 110 -12.54 2.53 2.00
N GLY A 111 -11.95 3.32 1.10
CA GLY A 111 -10.50 3.38 0.91
C GLY A 111 -9.77 3.96 2.12
N ASN A 112 -10.34 4.97 2.78
CA ASN A 112 -9.78 5.52 4.02
C ASN A 112 -9.86 4.53 5.18
N GLU A 113 -10.99 3.83 5.33
CA GLU A 113 -11.13 2.72 6.28
C GLU A 113 -10.07 1.64 6.04
N LEU A 114 -9.81 1.29 4.78
CA LEU A 114 -8.79 0.32 4.41
C LEU A 114 -7.40 0.74 4.93
N VAL A 115 -7.01 2.01 4.73
CA VAL A 115 -5.73 2.52 5.23
C VAL A 115 -5.65 2.43 6.75
N GLN A 116 -6.72 2.77 7.48
CA GLN A 116 -6.74 2.64 8.94
C GLN A 116 -6.52 1.19 9.40
N HIS A 117 -7.07 0.21 8.68
CA HIS A 117 -6.87 -1.22 8.98
C HIS A 117 -5.52 -1.76 8.55
N VAL A 118 -4.84 -1.09 7.61
CA VAL A 118 -3.54 -1.53 7.11
C VAL A 118 -2.41 -0.98 7.96
N MET A 119 -2.56 0.26 8.43
CA MET A 119 -1.58 0.96 9.27
C MET A 119 -1.78 0.65 10.76
N ILE A 120 -2.20 -0.56 11.11
CA ILE A 120 -2.37 -0.97 12.51
C ILE A 120 -0.97 -1.13 13.11
N ASP A 121 -0.76 -0.48 14.26
CA ASP A 121 0.49 -0.31 15.01
C ASP A 121 1.39 0.85 14.53
N GLN A 122 1.04 2.07 15.00
CA GLN A 122 2.00 3.14 15.27
C GLN A 122 1.99 3.47 16.77
#